data_AF-A0A7X8E3F6-F1
#
_entry.id   AF-A0A7X8E3F6-F1
#
_cell.length_a   1.000
_cell.length_b   1.000
_cell.length_c   1.000
_cell.angle_alpha   90.00
_cell.angle_beta   90.00
_cell.angle_gamma   90.00
#
_symmetry.space_group_name_H-M   'P 1'
#
loop_
_entity.id
_entity.type
_entity.pdbx_description
1 polymer ?
#
loop_
_entity_poly.entity_id
_entity_poly.type
_entity_poly.pdbx_seq_one_letter_code
_entity_poly.pdbx_strand_id
1 'polypeptide(L)'
;MSKTKIKSLKIICVILIFFFTTACSSPKTDNDVEPVDDQLFEKETIKSIESKSNSAKKYSVKTDIASAPTDISVKNPNGIPEENKTSNHSYPEITEIKGTREKPTPESKSTQTENRILSDSERQVRLEVPIKIQEVWNYCAPTTVSMILDYKGIDIDQYQLATEMGTYEPFGTHNADAIRILNKHLFGYEYPADNEPGYRIATVTNSDLNSEDMHLFKERVIDNINNDFPMYYTFDMSRIYPGKAGEHNVVGTGYELTADGADIAYVYFLDPLASMQDPIHGGLKKVTPQELLYAMLTCEEPNYAW
;
A
#
# COMPACT_ATOMS: atom_id res chain seq x y z
N MET A 1 50.13 -55.73 27.90
CA MET A 1 49.14 -54.64 27.84
C MET A 1 47.90 -55.10 27.08
N SER A 2 46.80 -55.12 27.83
CA SER A 2 45.37 -55.35 27.54
C SER A 2 44.89 -55.66 26.11
N LYS A 3 44.24 -56.83 25.96
CA LYS A 3 43.28 -57.17 24.89
C LYS A 3 41.88 -56.80 25.39
N THR A 4 41.19 -55.87 24.73
CA THR A 4 39.82 -55.48 25.07
C THR A 4 38.82 -56.41 24.38
N LYS A 5 38.08 -57.18 25.18
CA LYS A 5 36.91 -57.97 24.77
C LYS A 5 35.70 -57.06 24.63
N ILE A 6 35.08 -57.08 23.45
CA ILE A 6 33.73 -56.55 23.19
C ILE A 6 32.72 -57.49 23.86
N LYS A 7 31.96 -56.98 24.84
CA LYS A 7 30.82 -57.69 25.43
C LYS A 7 29.53 -57.15 24.81
N SER A 8 28.78 -58.05 24.19
CA SER A 8 27.43 -57.88 23.66
C SER A 8 26.44 -57.44 24.75
N LEU A 9 25.88 -56.25 24.62
CA LEU A 9 24.79 -55.75 25.46
C LEU A 9 23.46 -56.17 24.83
N LYS A 10 22.76 -57.11 25.46
CA LYS A 10 21.38 -57.47 25.10
C LYS A 10 20.44 -56.40 25.64
N ILE A 11 19.87 -55.60 24.75
CA ILE A 11 18.77 -54.67 25.06
C ILE A 11 17.48 -55.49 25.10
N ILE A 12 16.86 -55.55 26.27
CA ILE A 12 15.54 -56.15 26.48
C ILE A 12 14.50 -55.05 26.22
N CYS A 13 13.73 -55.18 25.15
CA CYS A 13 12.53 -54.39 24.89
C CYS A 13 11.44 -54.75 25.92
N VAL A 14 11.10 -53.81 26.80
CA VAL A 14 9.87 -53.88 27.61
C VAL A 14 8.80 -53.09 26.86
N ILE A 15 7.91 -53.82 26.19
CA ILE A 15 6.69 -53.26 25.59
C ILE A 15 5.62 -53.23 26.69
N LEU A 16 5.28 -52.05 27.19
CA LEU A 16 4.15 -51.83 28.08
C LEU A 16 2.88 -51.63 27.24
N ILE A 17 2.09 -52.69 27.12
CA ILE A 17 0.75 -52.67 26.53
C ILE A 17 -0.24 -52.34 27.64
N PHE A 18 -0.81 -51.14 27.63
CA PHE A 18 -1.97 -50.80 28.46
C PHE A 18 -3.25 -51.21 27.73
N PHE A 19 -3.89 -52.27 28.21
CA PHE A 19 -5.27 -52.60 27.87
C PHE A 19 -6.21 -51.79 28.77
N PHE A 20 -6.92 -50.83 28.19
CA PHE A 20 -8.18 -50.33 28.75
C PHE A 20 -9.32 -50.80 27.85
N THR A 21 -10.08 -51.77 28.34
CA THR A 21 -11.37 -52.19 27.79
C THR A 21 -12.48 -51.65 28.69
N THR A 22 -13.34 -50.79 28.16
CA THR A 22 -14.74 -50.66 28.61
C THR A 22 -15.63 -50.33 27.43
N ALA A 23 -16.76 -51.03 27.39
CA ALA A 23 -17.63 -51.24 26.25
C ALA A 23 -18.64 -50.12 25.96
N CYS A 24 -19.22 -50.23 24.77
CA CYS A 24 -20.26 -49.42 24.12
C CYS A 24 -21.50 -49.09 24.97
N SER A 25 -22.11 -47.94 24.63
CA SER A 25 -23.56 -47.84 24.36
C SER A 25 -23.86 -46.57 23.53
N SER A 26 -24.48 -46.76 22.37
CA SER A 26 -25.27 -45.74 21.63
C SER A 26 -26.75 -46.10 21.77
N PRO A 27 -27.67 -45.14 21.90
CA PRO A 27 -28.58 -44.76 20.79
C PRO A 27 -28.92 -43.23 20.84
N LYS A 28 -29.65 -42.54 19.95
CA LYS A 28 -30.47 -42.77 18.75
C LYS A 28 -30.67 -41.39 18.10
N THR A 29 -30.92 -41.38 16.79
CA THR A 29 -31.46 -40.29 15.98
C THR A 29 -32.93 -40.01 16.31
N ASP A 30 -33.36 -38.75 16.30
CA ASP A 30 -34.72 -38.35 15.92
C ASP A 30 -34.65 -37.02 15.14
N ASN A 31 -35.31 -37.03 13.98
CA ASN A 31 -35.64 -35.84 13.20
C ASN A 31 -36.87 -35.19 13.83
N ASP A 32 -36.92 -33.87 13.90
CA ASP A 32 -38.16 -33.11 13.71
C ASP A 32 -37.82 -31.68 13.29
N VAL A 33 -38.32 -31.31 12.12
CA VAL A 33 -38.43 -29.95 11.60
C VAL A 33 -39.82 -29.47 11.97
N GLU A 34 -39.96 -28.31 12.63
CA GLU A 34 -41.01 -27.34 12.29
C GLU A 34 -40.57 -25.90 12.69
N PRO A 35 -41.02 -24.88 11.93
CA PRO A 35 -40.51 -23.50 11.92
C PRO A 35 -41.34 -22.60 12.85
N VAL A 36 -40.84 -21.43 13.29
CA VAL A 36 -41.67 -20.23 13.58
C VAL A 36 -40.84 -18.93 13.66
N ASP A 37 -41.32 -17.97 12.87
CA ASP A 37 -41.35 -16.49 12.92
C ASP A 37 -40.13 -15.58 13.09
N ASP A 38 -40.01 -14.73 12.06
CA ASP A 38 -39.70 -13.30 12.13
C ASP A 38 -40.56 -12.58 13.18
N GLN A 39 -39.94 -11.81 14.08
CA GLN A 39 -40.29 -10.40 14.35
C GLN A 39 -39.51 -9.80 15.53
N LEU A 40 -39.04 -8.56 15.30
CA LEU A 40 -38.79 -7.47 16.25
C LEU A 40 -37.78 -7.68 17.40
N PHE A 41 -36.69 -6.90 17.37
CA PHE A 41 -36.27 -5.97 18.44
C PHE A 41 -35.28 -4.98 17.80
N GLU A 42 -35.75 -3.84 17.32
CA GLU A 42 -35.88 -2.56 18.04
C GLU A 42 -34.52 -1.85 18.21
N LYS A 43 -34.42 -0.70 17.53
CA LYS A 43 -33.30 0.24 17.54
C LYS A 43 -33.13 0.79 18.97
N GLU A 44 -32.06 0.41 19.66
CA GLU A 44 -31.61 1.21 20.81
C GLU A 44 -30.61 2.28 20.37
N THR A 45 -31.05 3.51 20.65
CA THR A 45 -30.39 4.78 20.45
C THR A 45 -29.24 4.90 21.46
N ILE A 46 -27.98 4.96 21.00
CA ILE A 46 -26.87 5.30 21.89
C ILE A 46 -26.82 6.82 22.06
N LYS A 47 -27.11 7.23 23.30
CA LYS A 47 -27.00 8.58 23.83
C LYS A 47 -25.56 9.08 23.80
N SER A 48 -25.44 10.34 23.42
CA SER A 48 -24.33 11.26 23.61
C SER A 48 -23.55 11.02 24.91
N ILE A 49 -22.23 10.89 24.77
CA ILE A 49 -21.27 11.14 25.85
C ILE A 49 -20.43 12.34 25.40
N GLU A 50 -20.81 13.52 25.89
CA GLU A 50 -19.91 14.67 25.99
C GLU A 50 -18.74 14.28 26.91
N SER A 51 -17.53 14.22 26.35
CA SER A 51 -16.32 14.29 27.16
C SER A 51 -15.66 15.65 26.95
N LYS A 52 -15.42 16.28 28.09
CA LYS A 52 -15.00 17.67 28.25
C LYS A 52 -13.59 17.87 27.69
N SER A 53 -13.49 18.74 26.69
CA SER A 53 -12.26 19.46 26.36
C SER A 53 -11.85 20.35 27.54
N ASN A 54 -10.64 20.16 28.08
CA ASN A 54 -9.78 21.24 28.59
C ASN A 54 -8.47 20.67 29.16
N SER A 55 -7.36 20.92 28.47
CA SER A 55 -6.12 21.48 29.04
C SER A 55 -5.02 21.48 27.99
N ALA A 56 -4.93 22.55 27.21
CA ALA A 56 -3.74 22.87 26.42
C ALA A 56 -2.64 23.31 27.39
N LYS A 57 -1.66 22.44 27.65
CA LYS A 57 -0.47 22.78 28.43
C LYS A 57 0.59 23.35 27.48
N LYS A 58 0.67 24.68 27.48
CA LYS A 58 1.68 25.53 26.84
C LYS A 58 3.08 25.10 27.29
N TYR A 59 3.85 24.45 26.43
CA TYR A 59 5.31 24.35 26.58
C TYR A 59 5.98 25.48 25.81
N SER A 60 6.53 26.44 26.56
CA SER A 60 7.41 27.48 26.05
C SER A 60 8.82 26.91 25.89
N VAL A 61 9.29 26.76 24.66
CA VAL A 61 10.73 26.62 24.40
C VAL A 61 11.29 28.03 24.22
N LYS A 62 12.19 28.42 25.13
CA LYS A 62 13.07 29.58 24.95
C LYS A 62 14.09 29.22 23.87
N THR A 63 14.11 29.97 22.78
CA THR A 63 15.26 30.08 21.88
C THR A 63 15.92 31.43 22.14
N ASP A 64 17.14 31.40 22.66
CA ASP A 64 17.97 32.58 22.82
C ASP A 64 18.44 33.04 21.43
N ILE A 65 17.99 34.23 21.03
CA ILE A 65 18.43 34.94 19.83
C ILE A 65 19.59 35.85 20.26
N ALA A 66 20.80 35.58 19.79
CA ALA A 66 21.90 36.52 19.84
C ALA A 66 22.08 37.17 18.45
N SER A 67 21.87 38.49 18.41
CA SER A 67 22.03 39.34 17.25
C SER A 67 23.50 39.62 16.88
N ALA A 68 23.67 40.01 15.61
CA ALA A 68 24.89 40.20 14.82
C ALA A 68 25.92 41.23 15.37
N PRO A 69 27.01 41.46 14.61
CA PRO A 69 26.95 42.64 13.74
C PRO A 69 27.40 42.42 12.29
N THR A 70 26.77 43.22 11.44
CA THR A 70 27.04 43.53 10.03
C THR A 70 28.40 44.19 9.81
N ASP A 71 29.01 43.95 8.64
CA ASP A 71 29.72 45.01 7.92
C ASP A 71 29.67 44.84 6.39
N ILE A 72 29.56 45.97 5.72
CA ILE A 72 29.17 46.20 4.32
C ILE A 72 30.40 46.30 3.42
N SER A 73 30.37 45.73 2.20
CA SER A 73 30.99 46.42 1.05
C SER A 73 30.45 45.99 -0.31
N VAL A 74 29.78 46.94 -0.95
CA VAL A 74 29.37 46.99 -2.35
C VAL A 74 30.59 47.31 -3.22
N LYS A 75 30.74 46.63 -4.36
CA LYS A 75 31.35 47.22 -5.58
C LYS A 75 31.00 46.45 -6.85
N ASN A 76 30.23 47.14 -7.71
CA ASN A 76 30.12 46.90 -9.15
C ASN A 76 31.46 47.25 -9.84
N PRO A 77 31.77 46.69 -11.02
CA PRO A 77 31.66 47.56 -12.21
C PRO A 77 31.21 46.86 -13.51
N ASN A 78 30.58 47.67 -14.35
CA ASN A 78 30.24 47.43 -15.75
C ASN A 78 31.49 47.28 -16.65
N GLY A 79 31.34 46.53 -17.75
CA GLY A 79 32.22 46.58 -18.92
C GLY A 79 31.74 45.69 -20.07
N ILE A 80 31.15 46.30 -21.11
CA ILE A 80 30.77 45.73 -22.43
C ILE A 80 32.02 45.74 -23.35
N PRO A 81 32.19 44.82 -24.33
CA PRO A 81 31.78 45.05 -25.74
C PRO A 81 31.08 43.81 -26.37
N GLU A 82 29.88 43.93 -26.97
CA GLU A 82 29.59 44.11 -28.41
C GLU A 82 30.40 43.21 -29.38
N GLU A 83 29.74 42.26 -30.07
CA GLU A 83 29.58 42.31 -31.54
C GLU A 83 28.55 41.28 -32.10
N ASN A 84 27.56 41.83 -32.80
CA ASN A 84 26.75 41.35 -33.95
C ASN A 84 26.76 39.88 -34.41
N LYS A 85 25.56 39.30 -34.61
CA LYS A 85 24.96 39.15 -35.96
C LYS A 85 23.50 38.68 -35.94
N THR A 86 22.72 39.40 -36.72
CA THR A 86 21.32 39.21 -37.14
C THR A 86 21.15 38.05 -38.12
N SER A 87 20.02 37.34 -38.04
CA SER A 87 19.25 36.95 -39.23
C SER A 87 17.83 36.50 -38.86
N ASN A 88 16.86 37.28 -39.34
CA ASN A 88 15.43 36.97 -39.39
C ASN A 88 15.17 35.75 -40.29
N HIS A 89 14.16 34.94 -40.00
CA HIS A 89 13.47 34.21 -41.06
C HIS A 89 11.95 34.17 -40.86
N SER A 90 11.27 34.81 -41.81
CA SER A 90 9.82 34.88 -42.01
C SER A 90 9.20 33.56 -42.43
N TYR A 91 7.93 33.42 -42.06
CA TYR A 91 6.90 32.57 -42.65
C TYR A 91 6.76 32.76 -44.17
N PRO A 92 6.35 31.73 -44.94
CA PRO A 92 5.77 31.93 -46.25
C PRO A 92 4.23 31.81 -46.23
N GLU A 93 3.64 32.76 -46.94
CA GLU A 93 2.23 32.89 -47.29
C GLU A 93 1.88 32.05 -48.55
N ILE A 94 0.58 31.95 -48.78
CA ILE A 94 -0.23 31.07 -49.61
C ILE A 94 -0.08 31.35 -51.12
N THR A 95 -0.17 30.30 -51.94
CA THR A 95 -0.57 30.41 -53.37
C THR A 95 -1.70 29.43 -53.70
N GLU A 96 -2.77 29.97 -54.27
CA GLU A 96 -3.95 29.29 -54.82
C GLU A 96 -3.60 28.35 -56.00
N ILE A 97 -4.22 27.17 -56.05
CA ILE A 97 -4.46 26.43 -57.29
C ILE A 97 -5.92 25.95 -57.30
N LYS A 98 -6.70 26.43 -58.27
CA LYS A 98 -8.05 25.94 -58.62
C LYS A 98 -7.98 24.51 -59.15
N GLY A 99 -8.76 23.62 -58.57
CA GLY A 99 -8.96 22.24 -59.03
C GLY A 99 -10.35 21.73 -58.65
N THR A 100 -10.99 21.07 -59.60
CA THR A 100 -12.44 20.84 -59.75
C THR A 100 -12.99 19.74 -58.84
N ARG A 101 -14.18 19.99 -58.26
CA ARG A 101 -15.30 19.07 -57.93
C ARG A 101 -14.96 17.59 -57.61
N GLU A 102 -15.20 17.19 -56.36
CA GLU A 102 -16.13 16.11 -55.99
C GLU A 102 -16.37 16.10 -54.48
N LYS A 103 -17.64 15.96 -54.08
CA LYS A 103 -18.14 16.02 -52.71
C LYS A 103 -18.11 14.59 -52.14
N PRO A 104 -17.33 14.27 -51.09
CA PRO A 104 -17.54 13.04 -50.36
C PRO A 104 -18.69 13.26 -49.38
N THR A 105 -19.73 12.45 -49.54
CA THR A 105 -20.79 12.19 -48.57
C THR A 105 -20.17 11.94 -47.19
N PRO A 106 -20.67 12.53 -46.09
CA PRO A 106 -20.28 12.09 -44.77
C PRO A 106 -20.91 10.72 -44.54
N GLU A 107 -20.14 9.66 -44.74
CA GLU A 107 -20.44 8.38 -44.11
C GLU A 107 -20.44 8.61 -42.60
N SER A 108 -21.66 8.65 -42.07
CA SER A 108 -21.95 8.46 -40.66
C SER A 108 -21.26 7.17 -40.21
N LYS A 109 -20.03 7.30 -39.68
CA LYS A 109 -19.52 6.36 -38.69
C LYS A 109 -20.45 6.49 -37.50
N SER A 110 -21.47 5.65 -37.45
CA SER A 110 -22.11 5.33 -36.19
C SER A 110 -21.02 4.68 -35.36
N THR A 111 -20.47 5.44 -34.42
CA THR A 111 -19.69 4.89 -33.32
C THR A 111 -20.69 4.06 -32.52
N GLN A 112 -20.88 2.81 -32.91
CA GLN A 112 -21.43 1.81 -32.02
C GLN A 112 -20.37 1.64 -30.95
N THR A 113 -20.52 2.39 -29.86
CA THR A 113 -19.92 2.04 -28.58
C THR A 113 -20.59 0.73 -28.18
N GLU A 114 -20.09 -0.38 -28.70
CA GLU A 114 -20.39 -1.69 -28.13
C GLU A 114 -19.94 -1.63 -26.67
N ASN A 115 -20.88 -1.91 -25.75
CA ASN A 115 -20.58 -2.16 -24.34
C ASN A 115 -19.70 -3.42 -24.27
N ARG A 116 -18.41 -3.26 -24.57
CA ARG A 116 -17.42 -4.33 -24.48
C ARG A 116 -17.23 -4.65 -23.00
N ILE A 117 -17.61 -5.86 -22.61
CA ILE A 117 -17.27 -6.42 -21.32
C ILE A 117 -15.86 -6.99 -21.40
N LEU A 118 -14.97 -6.54 -20.51
CA LEU A 118 -13.59 -7.03 -20.43
C LEU A 118 -13.55 -8.44 -19.82
N SER A 119 -12.69 -9.30 -20.34
CA SER A 119 -12.38 -10.59 -19.71
C SER A 119 -11.60 -10.41 -18.41
N ASP A 120 -11.60 -11.42 -17.52
CA ASP A 120 -10.92 -11.34 -16.23
C ASP A 120 -9.42 -10.99 -16.36
N SER A 121 -8.73 -11.57 -17.35
CA SER A 121 -7.31 -11.27 -17.60
C SER A 121 -7.07 -9.85 -18.12
N GLU A 122 -8.03 -9.27 -18.85
CA GLU A 122 -7.94 -7.88 -19.33
C GLU A 122 -8.25 -6.87 -18.23
N ARG A 123 -8.96 -7.30 -17.17
CA ARG A 123 -9.32 -6.45 -16.03
C ARG A 123 -8.23 -6.36 -14.98
N GLN A 124 -7.33 -7.35 -14.91
CA GLN A 124 -6.32 -7.46 -13.85
C GLN A 124 -4.96 -6.93 -14.30
N VAL A 125 -4.45 -5.93 -13.59
CA VAL A 125 -3.07 -5.43 -13.75
C VAL A 125 -2.35 -5.61 -12.43
N ARG A 126 -1.25 -6.37 -12.42
CA ARG A 126 -0.48 -6.66 -11.21
C ARG A 126 1.02 -6.70 -11.49
N LEU A 127 1.78 -6.21 -10.52
CA LEU A 127 3.22 -6.34 -10.40
C LEU A 127 3.55 -7.63 -9.65
N GLU A 128 4.55 -8.36 -10.13
CA GLU A 128 5.03 -9.60 -9.52
C GLU A 128 6.06 -9.28 -8.42
N VAL A 129 5.60 -8.60 -7.36
CA VAL A 129 6.44 -8.24 -6.20
C VAL A 129 6.81 -9.51 -5.41
N PRO A 130 8.11 -9.74 -5.13
CA PRO A 130 8.51 -10.87 -4.29
C PRO A 130 7.95 -10.75 -2.87
N ILE A 131 7.32 -11.82 -2.38
CA ILE A 131 6.85 -11.88 -0.99
C ILE A 131 8.03 -12.04 -0.03
N LYS A 132 8.12 -11.18 0.99
CA LYS A 132 9.01 -11.35 2.15
C LYS A 132 8.17 -11.38 3.42
N ILE A 133 8.49 -12.30 4.33
CA ILE A 133 7.81 -12.41 5.62
C ILE A 133 8.51 -11.49 6.62
N GLN A 134 7.73 -10.73 7.40
CA GLN A 134 8.32 -9.89 8.44
C GLN A 134 8.99 -10.75 9.51
N GLU A 135 10.22 -10.39 9.87
CA GLU A 135 11.03 -11.19 10.80
C GLU A 135 10.78 -10.82 12.26
N VAL A 136 10.44 -9.56 12.51
CA VAL A 136 10.12 -9.02 13.84
C VAL A 136 8.70 -8.47 13.82
N TRP A 137 8.00 -8.57 14.96
CA TRP A 137 6.57 -8.27 15.06
C TRP A 137 6.21 -6.82 14.67
N ASN A 138 7.12 -5.86 14.87
CA ASN A 138 6.95 -4.44 14.51
C ASN A 138 7.67 -4.05 13.21
N TYR A 139 8.09 -5.02 12.38
CA TYR A 139 8.80 -4.78 11.11
C TYR A 139 7.89 -4.78 9.88
N CYS A 140 6.57 -4.56 10.03
CA CYS A 140 5.65 -4.46 8.91
C CYS A 140 6.10 -3.41 7.87
N ALA A 141 6.46 -2.20 8.32
CA ALA A 141 7.01 -1.13 7.46
C ALA A 141 8.39 -1.49 6.84
N PRO A 142 9.43 -1.88 7.59
CA PRO A 142 10.70 -2.34 7.03
C PRO A 142 10.55 -3.47 5.99
N THR A 143 9.67 -4.43 6.25
CA THR A 143 9.43 -5.56 5.32
C THR A 143 8.74 -5.07 4.05
N THR A 144 7.73 -4.22 4.19
CA THR A 144 7.02 -3.61 3.06
C THR A 144 7.98 -2.83 2.16
N VAL A 145 8.84 -2.01 2.74
CA VAL A 145 9.87 -1.28 1.97
C VAL A 145 10.89 -2.23 1.35
N SER A 146 11.33 -3.28 2.08
CA SER A 146 12.23 -4.30 1.53
C SER A 146 11.63 -4.98 0.30
N MET A 147 10.33 -5.29 0.31
CA MET A 147 9.63 -5.88 -0.84
C MET A 147 9.55 -4.93 -2.04
N ILE A 148 9.28 -3.63 -1.81
CA ILE A 148 9.27 -2.62 -2.87
C ILE A 148 10.68 -2.46 -3.49
N LEU A 149 11.72 -2.41 -2.64
CA LEU A 149 13.10 -2.30 -3.09
C LEU A 149 13.56 -3.56 -3.84
N ASP A 150 13.21 -4.74 -3.35
CA ASP A 150 13.56 -6.03 -3.99
C ASP A 150 12.90 -6.16 -5.36
N TYR A 151 11.65 -5.70 -5.50
CA TYR A 151 10.99 -5.60 -6.81
C TYR A 151 11.79 -4.73 -7.81
N LYS A 152 12.47 -3.71 -7.31
CA LYS A 152 13.35 -2.82 -8.09
C LYS A 152 14.80 -3.32 -8.20
N GLY A 153 15.07 -4.55 -7.75
CA GLY A 153 16.39 -5.17 -7.80
C GLY A 153 17.36 -4.66 -6.74
N ILE A 154 16.85 -4.03 -5.67
CA ILE A 154 17.63 -3.50 -4.56
C ILE A 154 17.35 -4.36 -3.32
N ASP A 155 18.28 -5.23 -2.98
CA ASP A 155 18.15 -6.09 -1.79
C ASP A 155 18.76 -5.40 -0.56
N ILE A 156 17.90 -5.09 0.42
CA ILE A 156 18.28 -4.56 1.73
C ILE A 156 17.54 -5.34 2.80
N ASP A 157 18.28 -5.77 3.82
CA ASP A 157 17.71 -6.55 4.92
C ASP A 157 16.80 -5.71 5.84
N GLN A 158 15.86 -6.40 6.49
CA GLN A 158 14.83 -5.74 7.31
C GLN A 158 15.42 -5.05 8.55
N TYR A 159 16.53 -5.54 9.13
CA TYR A 159 17.13 -4.93 10.32
C TYR A 159 17.85 -3.62 9.99
N GLN A 160 18.53 -3.59 8.84
CA GLN A 160 19.11 -2.35 8.33
C GLN A 160 18.01 -1.32 8.06
N LEU A 161 16.96 -1.69 7.34
CA LEU A 161 15.83 -0.80 7.08
C LEU A 161 15.17 -0.33 8.39
N ALA A 162 14.95 -1.24 9.34
CA ALA A 162 14.38 -0.89 10.64
C ALA A 162 15.26 0.14 11.39
N THR A 163 16.58 -0.02 11.34
CA THR A 163 17.52 0.93 11.95
C THR A 163 17.46 2.29 11.26
N GLU A 164 17.46 2.33 9.92
CA GLU A 164 17.44 3.57 9.15
C GLU A 164 16.10 4.33 9.25
N MET A 165 15.00 3.59 9.36
CA MET A 165 13.65 4.13 9.55
C MET A 165 13.38 4.53 11.01
N GLY A 166 14.31 4.24 11.92
CA GLY A 166 14.11 4.52 13.34
C GLY A 166 13.01 3.67 13.97
N THR A 167 12.75 2.47 13.46
CA THR A 167 11.76 1.54 14.01
C THR A 167 12.02 1.28 15.49
N TYR A 168 11.00 1.43 16.32
CA TYR A 168 11.16 1.36 17.77
C TYR A 168 9.99 0.67 18.48
N GLU A 169 10.26 0.29 19.71
CA GLU A 169 9.31 -0.35 20.61
C GLU A 169 8.57 0.72 21.44
N PRO A 170 7.25 0.61 21.65
CA PRO A 170 6.34 -0.47 21.24
C PRO A 170 5.51 -0.17 19.96
N PHE A 171 5.91 0.77 19.08
CA PHE A 171 5.01 1.29 18.05
C PHE A 171 5.36 0.87 16.61
N GLY A 172 6.61 0.54 16.32
CA GLY A 172 7.08 0.27 14.97
C GLY A 172 7.67 1.53 14.32
N THR A 173 7.21 1.88 13.13
CA THR A 173 7.81 2.90 12.26
C THR A 173 6.77 3.93 11.84
N HIS A 174 7.11 5.21 11.91
CA HIS A 174 6.29 6.25 11.30
C HIS A 174 6.31 6.14 9.77
N ASN A 175 5.16 6.25 9.12
CA ASN A 175 5.04 6.15 7.66
C ASN A 175 5.95 7.18 6.96
N ALA A 176 6.09 8.38 7.54
CA ALA A 176 7.02 9.41 7.06
C ALA A 176 8.47 8.90 6.96
N ASP A 177 8.96 8.16 7.96
CA ASP A 177 10.31 7.61 7.96
C ASP A 177 10.46 6.42 7.01
N ALA A 178 9.44 5.56 6.92
CA ALA A 178 9.43 4.46 5.96
C ALA A 178 9.58 4.98 4.51
N ILE A 179 8.81 5.99 4.14
CA ILE A 179 8.84 6.58 2.79
C ILE A 179 10.09 7.40 2.53
N ARG A 180 10.59 8.12 3.54
CA ARG A 180 11.88 8.81 3.48
C ARG A 180 13.04 7.86 3.13
N ILE A 181 13.10 6.72 3.81
CA ILE A 181 14.13 5.70 3.58
C ILE A 181 13.91 4.93 2.28
N LEU A 182 12.66 4.64 1.90
CA LEU A 182 12.34 4.09 0.58
C LEU A 182 12.89 5.01 -0.53
N ASN A 183 12.60 6.31 -0.47
CA ASN A 183 13.08 7.27 -1.45
C ASN A 183 14.62 7.35 -1.49
N LYS A 184 15.27 7.36 -0.32
CA LYS A 184 16.73 7.38 -0.21
C LYS A 184 17.37 6.25 -1.00
N HIS A 185 16.85 5.03 -0.84
CA HIS A 185 17.42 3.85 -1.50
C HIS A 185 17.02 3.75 -2.98
N LEU A 186 15.80 4.16 -3.33
CA LEU A 186 15.28 4.01 -4.68
C LEU A 186 15.69 5.15 -5.64
N PHE A 187 15.75 6.38 -5.15
CA PHE A 187 16.01 7.58 -5.95
C PHE A 187 17.27 8.35 -5.56
N GLY A 188 17.90 8.01 -4.43
CA GLY A 188 19.13 8.66 -3.96
C GLY A 188 18.92 9.92 -3.13
N TYR A 189 17.67 10.26 -2.80
CA TYR A 189 17.31 11.37 -1.92
C TYR A 189 16.12 11.01 -1.04
N GLU A 190 16.02 11.64 0.11
CA GLU A 190 14.98 11.36 1.11
C GLU A 190 13.66 12.12 0.83
N TYR A 191 13.78 13.34 0.31
CA TYR A 191 12.67 14.28 0.17
C TYR A 191 12.59 14.77 -1.28
N PRO A 192 11.79 14.12 -2.13
CA PRO A 192 11.62 14.54 -3.51
C PRO A 192 10.90 15.90 -3.60
N ALA A 193 11.41 16.83 -4.42
CA ALA A 193 10.70 18.06 -4.79
C ALA A 193 9.49 17.76 -5.68
N ASP A 194 8.51 18.66 -5.78
CA ASP A 194 7.22 18.41 -6.46
C ASP A 194 7.31 17.82 -7.88
N ASN A 195 8.36 18.16 -8.62
CA ASN A 195 8.61 17.71 -9.99
C ASN A 195 9.66 16.59 -10.11
N GLU A 196 10.10 16.02 -8.99
CA GLU A 196 11.05 14.91 -8.95
C GLU A 196 10.33 13.58 -8.72
N PRO A 197 10.81 12.48 -9.36
CA PRO A 197 10.35 11.13 -9.05
C PRO A 197 10.46 10.83 -7.56
N GLY A 198 9.52 10.08 -6.99
CA GLY A 198 9.60 9.73 -5.58
C GLY A 198 8.26 9.35 -5.01
N TYR A 199 8.26 8.49 -4.00
CA TYR A 199 7.08 8.21 -3.23
C TYR A 199 6.66 9.43 -2.42
N ARG A 200 5.36 9.76 -2.44
CA ARG A 200 4.72 10.79 -1.63
C ARG A 200 3.69 10.13 -0.72
N ILE A 201 3.57 10.66 0.50
CA ILE A 201 2.51 10.26 1.42
C ILE A 201 1.24 11.04 1.10
N ALA A 202 0.14 10.31 1.00
CA ALA A 202 -1.20 10.86 1.05
C ALA A 202 -1.85 10.52 2.39
N THR A 203 -2.60 11.46 2.95
CA THR A 203 -3.40 11.26 4.16
C THR A 203 -4.86 11.11 3.76
N VAL A 204 -5.47 10.00 4.14
CA VAL A 204 -6.88 9.73 3.94
C VAL A 204 -7.68 10.45 5.03
N THR A 205 -8.70 11.17 4.60
CA THR A 205 -9.62 11.93 5.45
C THR A 205 -11.09 11.57 5.19
N ASN A 206 -11.39 10.97 4.03
CA ASN A 206 -12.74 10.53 3.67
C ASN A 206 -12.74 9.28 2.76
N SER A 207 -13.39 8.20 3.21
CA SER A 207 -13.51 6.93 2.47
C SER A 207 -14.78 6.80 1.63
N ASP A 208 -15.61 7.85 1.52
CA ASP A 208 -16.81 7.83 0.69
C ASP A 208 -16.46 7.58 -0.78
N LEU A 209 -17.29 6.81 -1.50
CA LEU A 209 -17.05 6.44 -2.90
C LEU A 209 -16.89 7.64 -3.85
N ASN A 210 -17.48 8.78 -3.49
CA ASN A 210 -17.47 10.00 -4.30
C ASN A 210 -16.54 11.09 -3.71
N SER A 211 -15.70 10.75 -2.73
CA SER A 211 -14.75 11.70 -2.14
C SER A 211 -13.59 11.98 -3.08
N GLU A 212 -12.94 13.13 -2.91
CA GLU A 212 -11.71 13.45 -3.63
C GLU A 212 -10.59 12.46 -3.27
N ASP A 213 -10.50 12.02 -2.01
CA ASP A 213 -9.53 11.02 -1.58
C ASP A 213 -9.71 9.69 -2.33
N MET A 214 -10.96 9.26 -2.55
CA MET A 214 -11.27 8.06 -3.33
C MET A 214 -10.87 8.20 -4.79
N HIS A 215 -11.17 9.36 -5.40
CA HIS A 215 -10.80 9.64 -6.78
C HIS A 215 -9.27 9.66 -6.96
N LEU A 216 -8.56 10.44 -6.14
CA LEU A 216 -7.11 10.54 -6.17
C LEU A 216 -6.44 9.21 -5.85
N PHE A 217 -6.96 8.42 -4.90
CA PHE A 217 -6.42 7.11 -4.58
C PHE A 217 -6.45 6.19 -5.80
N LYS A 218 -7.60 6.10 -6.49
CA LYS A 218 -7.74 5.26 -7.69
C LYS A 218 -6.85 5.74 -8.84
N GLU A 219 -6.78 7.05 -9.07
CA GLU A 219 -5.88 7.65 -10.06
C GLU A 219 -4.42 7.26 -9.79
N ARG A 220 -3.96 7.42 -8.53
CA ARG A 220 -2.60 7.10 -8.11
C ARG A 220 -2.30 5.62 -8.20
N VAL A 221 -3.23 4.73 -7.83
CA VAL A 221 -3.06 3.28 -8.01
C VAL A 221 -2.85 2.93 -9.48
N ILE A 222 -3.66 3.49 -10.38
CA ILE A 222 -3.52 3.25 -11.83
C ILE A 222 -2.17 3.78 -12.32
N ASP A 223 -1.82 5.02 -11.97
CA ASP A 223 -0.58 5.65 -12.41
C ASP A 223 0.65 4.87 -11.93
N ASN A 224 0.75 4.60 -10.63
CA ASN A 224 1.87 3.87 -10.06
C ASN A 224 2.04 2.48 -10.64
N ILE A 225 0.97 1.68 -10.63
CA ILE A 225 1.04 0.28 -11.08
C ILE A 225 1.39 0.21 -12.57
N ASN A 226 0.82 1.10 -13.41
CA ASN A 226 1.15 1.13 -14.83
C ASN A 226 2.56 1.67 -15.12
N ASN A 227 3.12 2.48 -14.21
CA ASN A 227 4.49 2.96 -14.27
C ASN A 227 5.48 2.07 -13.50
N ASP A 228 5.09 0.82 -13.19
CA ASP A 228 5.96 -0.17 -12.55
C ASP A 228 6.33 0.15 -11.08
N PHE A 229 5.55 0.96 -10.36
CA PHE A 229 5.79 1.28 -8.95
C PHE A 229 4.73 0.63 -8.07
N PRO A 230 5.09 -0.29 -7.15
CA PRO A 230 4.15 -0.81 -6.16
C PRO A 230 3.68 0.31 -5.21
N MET A 231 2.52 0.15 -4.59
CA MET A 231 2.01 1.09 -3.60
C MET A 231 2.48 0.70 -2.19
N TYR A 232 2.49 1.64 -1.26
CA TYR A 232 2.64 1.38 0.18
C TYR A 232 1.33 1.70 0.89
N TYR A 233 0.75 0.75 1.62
CA TYR A 233 -0.50 0.97 2.35
C TYR A 233 -0.28 0.79 3.86
N THR A 234 -0.98 1.59 4.65
CA THR A 234 -1.15 1.41 6.10
C THR A 234 -2.63 1.15 6.36
N PHE A 235 -2.99 0.17 7.19
CA PHE A 235 -4.40 -0.01 7.58
C PHE A 235 -4.55 -0.63 8.97
N ASP A 236 -5.69 -0.43 9.61
CA ASP A 236 -6.07 -1.14 10.83
C ASP A 236 -6.52 -2.57 10.47
N MET A 237 -5.75 -3.55 10.95
CA MET A 237 -6.03 -4.96 10.71
C MET A 237 -7.45 -5.38 11.11
N SER A 238 -8.06 -4.73 12.11
CA SER A 238 -9.39 -5.09 12.58
C SER A 238 -10.49 -4.86 11.54
N ARG A 239 -10.21 -4.03 10.53
CA ARG A 239 -11.15 -3.67 9.44
C ARG A 239 -11.05 -4.59 8.24
N ILE A 240 -9.90 -5.23 8.05
CA ILE A 240 -9.66 -6.16 6.94
C ILE A 240 -9.74 -7.62 7.41
N TYR A 241 -9.29 -7.91 8.63
CA TYR A 241 -9.19 -9.25 9.19
C TYR A 241 -9.95 -9.36 10.52
N PRO A 242 -11.13 -10.00 10.53
CA PRO A 242 -11.89 -10.21 11.76
C PRO A 242 -11.06 -10.91 12.85
N GLY A 243 -11.05 -10.34 14.06
CA GLY A 243 -10.32 -10.88 15.21
C GLY A 243 -8.81 -10.55 15.24
N LYS A 244 -8.33 -9.68 14.35
CA LYS A 244 -6.99 -9.08 14.41
C LYS A 244 -7.09 -7.62 14.85
N ALA A 245 -5.95 -7.05 15.24
CA ALA A 245 -5.86 -5.68 15.70
C ALA A 245 -4.46 -5.13 15.45
N GLY A 246 -4.34 -3.81 15.47
CA GLY A 246 -3.10 -3.09 15.25
C GLY A 246 -3.01 -2.53 13.84
N GLU A 247 -2.19 -1.51 13.69
CA GLU A 247 -1.85 -0.95 12.38
C GLU A 247 -0.83 -1.82 11.68
N HIS A 248 -0.97 -1.91 10.37
CA HIS A 248 -0.16 -2.80 9.56
C HIS A 248 0.17 -2.18 8.22
N ASN A 249 1.41 -2.41 7.76
CA ASN A 249 1.88 -1.94 6.47
C ASN A 249 2.00 -3.10 5.49
N VAL A 250 1.57 -2.88 4.25
CA VAL A 250 1.58 -3.87 3.16
C VAL A 250 1.95 -3.23 1.84
N VAL A 251 2.38 -4.04 0.87
CA VAL A 251 2.69 -3.58 -0.49
C VAL A 251 1.46 -3.73 -1.37
N GLY A 252 0.96 -2.65 -1.96
CA GLY A 252 -0.04 -2.71 -3.02
C GLY A 252 0.59 -3.14 -4.34
N THR A 253 0.07 -4.19 -4.94
CA THR A 253 0.68 -4.84 -6.12
C THR A 253 -0.14 -4.71 -7.38
N GLY A 254 -1.37 -4.20 -7.32
CA GLY A 254 -2.16 -4.04 -8.52
C GLY A 254 -3.61 -3.66 -8.29
N TYR A 255 -4.38 -3.72 -9.36
CA TYR A 255 -5.82 -3.45 -9.37
C TYR A 255 -6.57 -4.39 -10.33
N GLU A 256 -7.88 -4.50 -10.10
CA GLU A 256 -8.84 -5.12 -11.01
C GLU A 256 -9.89 -4.07 -11.41
N LEU A 257 -10.10 -3.90 -12.70
CA LEU A 257 -11.14 -3.02 -13.24
C LEU A 257 -12.54 -3.63 -13.12
N THR A 258 -13.56 -2.76 -13.11
CA THR A 258 -14.96 -3.12 -13.30
C THR A 258 -15.17 -3.82 -14.65
N ALA A 259 -16.31 -4.50 -14.80
CA ALA A 259 -16.60 -5.30 -16.00
C ALA A 259 -16.57 -4.47 -17.31
N ASP A 260 -16.93 -3.20 -17.24
CA ASP A 260 -16.89 -2.22 -18.33
C ASP A 260 -15.55 -1.50 -18.48
N GLY A 261 -14.58 -1.75 -17.58
CA GLY A 261 -13.27 -1.11 -17.59
C GLY A 261 -13.26 0.35 -17.14
N ALA A 262 -14.37 0.88 -16.64
CA ALA A 262 -14.51 2.30 -16.35
C ALA A 262 -13.89 2.73 -15.01
N ASP A 263 -13.74 1.81 -14.06
CA ASP A 263 -13.29 2.12 -12.70
C ASP A 263 -12.54 0.92 -12.08
N ILE A 264 -11.91 1.12 -10.92
CA ILE A 264 -11.31 0.06 -10.11
C ILE A 264 -12.40 -0.63 -9.27
N ALA A 265 -12.60 -1.92 -9.51
CA ALA A 265 -13.41 -2.78 -8.66
C ALA A 265 -12.65 -3.22 -7.41
N TYR A 266 -11.37 -3.56 -7.55
CA TYR A 266 -10.55 -4.07 -6.46
C TYR A 266 -9.10 -3.62 -6.55
N VAL A 267 -8.43 -3.60 -5.41
CA VAL A 267 -6.98 -3.46 -5.30
C VAL A 267 -6.39 -4.73 -4.71
N TYR A 268 -5.15 -5.02 -5.11
CA TYR A 268 -4.36 -6.14 -4.61
C TYR A 268 -3.24 -5.64 -3.72
N PHE A 269 -2.96 -6.39 -2.66
CA PHE A 269 -1.77 -6.18 -1.84
C PHE A 269 -1.17 -7.50 -1.38
N LEU A 270 0.12 -7.48 -1.06
CA LEU A 270 0.84 -8.57 -0.42
C LEU A 270 1.09 -8.23 1.05
N ASP A 271 0.60 -9.09 1.92
CA ASP A 271 0.74 -8.97 3.37
C ASP A 271 2.02 -9.69 3.84
N PRO A 272 2.96 -9.01 4.53
CA PRO A 272 4.20 -9.64 5.02
C PRO A 272 4.00 -10.45 6.31
N LEU A 273 2.83 -10.44 6.94
CA LEU A 273 2.59 -11.21 8.16
C LEU A 273 2.54 -12.71 7.86
N ALA A 274 3.31 -13.48 8.61
CA ALA A 274 3.30 -14.95 8.54
C ALA A 274 1.89 -15.54 8.74
N SER A 275 1.07 -14.91 9.62
CA SER A 275 -0.29 -15.39 9.89
C SER A 275 -1.30 -15.11 8.79
N MET A 276 -0.95 -14.26 7.81
CA MET A 276 -1.78 -13.91 6.65
C MET A 276 -1.39 -14.68 5.38
N GLN A 277 -0.43 -15.59 5.48
CA GLN A 277 -0.03 -16.48 4.39
C GLN A 277 -0.99 -17.65 4.28
N ASP A 278 -1.40 -17.98 3.06
CA ASP A 278 -2.12 -19.22 2.75
C ASP A 278 -1.41 -20.05 1.66
N PRO A 279 -1.67 -21.37 1.57
CA PRO A 279 -0.95 -22.24 0.64
C PRO A 279 -1.19 -21.97 -0.85
N ILE A 280 -2.22 -21.19 -1.21
CA ILE A 280 -2.66 -20.99 -2.60
C ILE A 280 -2.20 -19.61 -3.10
N HIS A 281 -2.40 -18.57 -2.30
CA HIS A 281 -2.17 -17.17 -2.64
C HIS A 281 -1.04 -16.53 -1.84
N GLY A 282 -0.48 -17.22 -0.86
CA GLY A 282 0.50 -16.66 0.06
C GLY A 282 -0.07 -15.43 0.77
N GLY A 283 0.66 -14.32 0.72
CA GLY A 283 0.26 -13.05 1.31
C GLY A 283 -0.69 -12.23 0.44
N LEU A 284 -1.05 -12.69 -0.76
CA LEU A 284 -1.90 -11.91 -1.67
C LEU A 284 -3.32 -11.78 -1.13
N LYS A 285 -3.84 -10.55 -1.13
CA LYS A 285 -5.20 -10.21 -0.72
C LYS A 285 -5.82 -9.26 -1.73
N LYS A 286 -7.15 -9.23 -1.72
CA LYS A 286 -7.99 -8.48 -2.65
C LYS A 286 -9.11 -7.82 -1.85
N VAL A 287 -9.23 -6.50 -1.97
CA VAL A 287 -10.24 -5.69 -1.27
C VAL A 287 -10.77 -4.61 -2.21
N THR A 288 -11.93 -4.04 -1.92
CA THR A 288 -12.39 -2.84 -2.64
C THR A 288 -11.58 -1.61 -2.21
N PRO A 289 -11.48 -0.57 -3.06
CA PRO A 289 -10.88 0.71 -2.67
C PRO A 289 -11.52 1.31 -1.42
N GLN A 290 -12.84 1.19 -1.28
CA GLN A 290 -13.57 1.73 -0.12
C GLN A 290 -13.23 0.99 1.18
N GLU A 291 -13.17 -0.33 1.15
CA GLU A 291 -12.77 -1.11 2.33
C GLU A 291 -11.35 -0.72 2.79
N LEU A 292 -10.43 -0.53 1.84
CA LEU A 292 -9.06 -0.14 2.16
C LEU A 292 -8.97 1.29 2.73
N LEU A 293 -9.58 2.28 2.08
CA LEU A 293 -9.58 3.66 2.59
C LEU A 293 -10.29 3.77 3.95
N TYR A 294 -11.37 3.01 4.15
CA TYR A 294 -12.04 2.97 5.46
C TYR A 294 -11.14 2.35 6.54
N ALA A 295 -10.38 1.31 6.20
CA ALA A 295 -9.41 0.70 7.11
C ALA A 295 -8.21 1.62 7.42
N MET A 296 -7.80 2.47 6.47
CA MET A 296 -6.80 3.52 6.68
C MET A 296 -7.28 4.57 7.67
N LEU A 297 -8.52 5.05 7.54
CA LEU A 297 -9.07 6.14 8.38
C LEU A 297 -9.06 5.85 9.88
N THR A 298 -8.98 4.58 10.27
CA THR A 298 -8.96 4.17 11.67
C THR A 298 -7.56 4.08 12.27
N CYS A 299 -6.52 4.31 11.46
CA CYS A 299 -5.13 4.43 11.90
C CYS A 299 -4.84 5.80 12.54
N GLU A 300 -3.85 5.84 13.41
CA GLU A 300 -3.19 7.05 13.89
C GLU A 300 -2.50 7.79 12.73
N GLU A 301 -1.89 7.03 11.82
CA GLU A 301 -1.34 7.53 10.55
C GLU A 301 -2.14 6.99 9.36
N PRO A 302 -3.28 7.62 8.99
CA PRO A 302 -4.18 7.13 7.94
C PRO A 302 -3.58 7.39 6.55
N ASN A 303 -2.48 6.72 6.23
CA ASN A 303 -1.64 7.02 5.09
C ASN A 303 -1.57 5.89 4.06
N TYR A 304 -1.31 6.30 2.82
CA TYR A 304 -0.68 5.46 1.80
C TYR A 304 0.42 6.26 1.11
N ALA A 305 1.31 5.56 0.41
CA ALA A 305 2.27 6.20 -0.48
C ALA A 305 2.20 5.66 -1.89
N TRP A 306 2.50 6.57 -2.82
CA TRP A 306 2.45 6.43 -4.26
C TRP A 306 3.67 7.18 -4.83
#